data_AF-A0AAV1V8J6-F1
#
_entry.id   AF-A0AAV1V8J6-F1
#
_cell.length_a   1.000
_cell.length_b   1.000
_cell.length_c   1.000
_cell.angle_alpha   90.00
_cell.angle_beta   90.00
_cell.angle_gamma   90.00
#
_symmetry.space_group_name_H-M   'P 1'
#
loop_
_entity.id
_entity.type
_entity.pdbx_description
1 polymer ?
#
loop_
_entity_poly.entity_id
_entity_poly.type
_entity_poly.pdbx_seq_one_letter_code
_entity_poly.pdbx_strand_id
1 'polypeptide(L)'
;MCRVVLLNETQYVDHKLGAGLPSIPRTGNNRATGRCNSSDVRLHRGGSTAAQPDSAGHRESPPMEVEEKGRRSPHERGDPCVPESFFDRVTQGLRGDLEHERDRRLQLADTVSKHRAEYAFAQLENERALTSLRDELKVARVDIDRSRAEINALQTLVDIHHRKHKALCEMLERKGVLHRKKQRTDGTA
;
A
#
# COMPACT_ATOMS: atom_id res chain seq x y z
N MET A 1 10.96 -12.09 20.63
CA MET A 1 10.10 -13.04 19.89
C MET A 1 9.33 -12.25 18.83
N CYS A 2 9.75 -12.32 17.57
CA CYS A 2 9.13 -11.60 16.45
C CYS A 2 8.02 -12.47 15.85
N ARG A 3 6.77 -11.98 15.85
CA ARG A 3 5.68 -12.60 15.09
C ARG A 3 5.72 -12.06 13.67
N VAL A 4 6.34 -12.83 12.77
CA VAL A 4 6.17 -12.67 11.33
C VAL A 4 4.79 -13.22 10.98
N VAL A 5 3.87 -12.36 10.57
CA VAL A 5 2.58 -12.79 10.02
C VAL A 5 2.81 -13.10 8.54
N LEU A 6 3.11 -14.38 8.24
CA LEU A 6 3.08 -14.91 6.88
C LEU A 6 1.62 -15.25 6.55
N LEU A 7 1.02 -14.51 5.62
CA LEU A 7 -0.21 -14.94 4.97
C LEU A 7 0.16 -16.05 3.98
N ASN A 8 -0.37 -17.25 4.25
CA ASN A 8 -0.17 -18.48 3.50
C ASN A 8 -1.40 -18.79 2.64
N GLU A 9 -1.17 -19.50 1.53
CA GLU A 9 -2.12 -20.23 0.66
C GLU A 9 -2.89 -19.38 -0.37
N THR A 10 -2.88 -19.69 -1.67
CA THR A 10 -3.29 -20.99 -2.21
C THR A 10 -2.62 -21.41 -3.55
N GLN A 11 -2.32 -22.72 -3.57
CA GLN A 11 -2.50 -23.68 -4.67
C GLN A 11 -1.53 -23.72 -5.86
N TYR A 12 -0.52 -24.55 -5.62
CA TYR A 12 0.19 -25.40 -6.58
C TYR A 12 -0.78 -26.46 -7.18
N VAL A 13 -0.92 -26.51 -8.50
CA VAL A 13 -1.32 -27.71 -9.22
C VAL A 13 -0.39 -27.83 -10.43
N ASP A 14 0.39 -28.91 -10.44
CA ASP A 14 1.23 -29.32 -11.55
C ASP A 14 0.78 -30.74 -11.95
N HIS A 15 0.51 -30.95 -13.24
CA HIS A 15 1.16 -32.00 -14.06
C HIS A 15 0.58 -32.13 -15.49
N LYS A 16 1.49 -31.88 -16.44
CA LYS A 16 1.87 -32.70 -17.62
C LYS A 16 0.98 -32.82 -18.89
N LEU A 17 1.62 -32.35 -19.98
CA LEU A 17 1.86 -32.97 -21.31
C LEU A 17 0.67 -33.40 -22.19
N GLY A 18 0.58 -32.82 -23.39
CA GLY A 18 -0.12 -33.41 -24.53
C GLY A 18 -0.27 -32.45 -25.71
N ALA A 19 0.23 -32.84 -26.87
CA ALA A 19 0.31 -32.06 -28.10
C ALA A 19 -1.06 -31.63 -28.67
N GLY A 20 -1.08 -30.49 -29.38
CA GLY A 20 -2.20 -30.11 -30.25
C GLY A 20 -2.32 -28.60 -30.45
N LEU A 21 -1.63 -28.06 -31.45
CA LEU A 21 -1.98 -26.76 -32.03
C LEU A 21 -3.38 -26.86 -32.64
N PRO A 22 -4.21 -25.83 -32.46
CA PRO A 22 -4.86 -25.25 -33.62
C PRO A 22 -4.72 -23.72 -33.67
N SER A 23 -4.42 -23.26 -34.88
CA SER A 23 -4.27 -21.88 -35.33
C SER A 23 -5.59 -21.09 -35.35
N ILE A 24 -5.68 -19.93 -34.69
CA ILE A 24 -6.61 -18.82 -35.05
C ILE A 24 -5.98 -17.47 -34.54
N PRO A 25 -6.38 -16.28 -35.00
CA PRO A 25 -5.53 -15.38 -35.78
C PRO A 25 -5.04 -14.14 -35.01
N ARG A 26 -4.04 -13.50 -35.61
CA ARG A 26 -3.40 -12.26 -35.17
C ARG A 26 -4.27 -11.05 -35.54
N THR A 27 -5.03 -10.52 -34.58
CA THR A 27 -5.71 -9.22 -34.69
C THR A 27 -5.72 -8.52 -33.34
N GLY A 28 -5.10 -7.33 -33.26
CA GLY A 28 -5.17 -6.48 -32.07
C GLY A 28 -3.95 -5.57 -31.89
N ASN A 29 -3.86 -4.53 -32.72
CA ASN A 29 -2.90 -3.45 -32.58
C ASN A 29 -3.15 -2.66 -31.29
N ASN A 30 -2.30 -2.80 -30.27
CA ASN A 30 -2.21 -1.81 -29.19
C ASN A 30 -0.82 -1.18 -29.20
N ARG A 31 -0.68 -0.19 -30.09
CA ARG A 31 0.45 0.73 -30.15
C ARG A 31 0.41 1.60 -28.90
N ALA A 32 1.29 1.29 -27.95
CA ALA A 32 1.72 2.23 -26.92
C ALA A 32 2.30 3.47 -27.63
N THR A 33 1.63 4.62 -27.46
CA THR A 33 2.24 5.92 -27.69
C THR A 33 2.11 6.69 -26.39
N GLY A 34 3.24 6.88 -25.73
CA GLY A 34 3.32 7.65 -24.50
C GLY A 34 2.89 9.09 -24.70
N ARG A 35 2.36 9.67 -23.63
CA ARG A 35 2.48 11.11 -23.42
C ARG A 35 2.63 11.35 -21.93
N CYS A 36 3.84 11.72 -21.56
CA CYS A 36 4.17 12.31 -20.29
C CYS A 36 3.52 13.70 -20.17
N ASN A 37 3.47 14.18 -18.93
CA ASN A 37 3.38 15.57 -18.47
C ASN A 37 1.96 16.08 -18.12
N SER A 38 1.63 16.09 -16.83
CA SER A 38 1.31 17.36 -16.16
C SER A 38 1.54 17.23 -14.65
N SER A 39 2.62 17.85 -14.21
CA SER A 39 2.79 18.39 -12.87
C SER A 39 2.17 19.78 -12.88
N ASP A 40 1.17 20.05 -12.04
CA ASP A 40 0.83 21.40 -11.63
C ASP A 40 0.30 21.39 -10.19
N VAL A 41 1.27 21.35 -9.27
CA VAL A 41 1.09 21.71 -7.87
C VAL A 41 1.01 23.25 -7.82
N ARG A 42 -0.22 23.79 -7.75
CA ARG A 42 -0.40 25.20 -7.36
C ARG A 42 -0.36 25.32 -5.83
N LEU A 43 0.85 25.51 -5.31
CA LEU A 43 1.11 26.03 -3.97
C LEU A 43 1.27 27.55 -4.03
N HIS A 44 0.21 28.30 -3.71
CA HIS A 44 0.25 29.68 -3.25
C HIS A 44 -0.83 29.77 -2.16
N ARG A 45 -0.52 29.73 -0.86
CA ARG A 45 0.17 30.70 0.00
C ARG A 45 -0.34 32.13 -0.17
N GLY A 46 -1.03 32.60 0.88
CA GLY A 46 -1.45 33.97 1.12
C GLY A 46 -2.98 34.06 1.11
N GLY A 47 -3.67 34.51 2.14
CA GLY A 47 -3.32 35.12 3.42
C GLY A 47 -4.65 35.41 4.13
N SER A 48 -4.59 35.56 5.45
CA SER A 48 -5.72 35.89 6.29
C SER A 48 -6.50 37.12 5.82
N THR A 49 -7.83 37.03 5.85
CA THR A 49 -8.71 38.18 6.08
C THR A 49 -9.75 37.77 7.10
N ALA A 50 -9.70 38.42 8.27
CA ALA A 50 -10.75 38.40 9.26
C ALA A 50 -12.02 39.06 8.69
N ALA A 51 -13.17 38.43 8.86
CA ALA A 51 -14.47 39.08 8.80
C ALA A 51 -15.40 38.36 9.77
N GLN A 52 -16.03 39.14 10.66
CA GLN A 52 -16.90 38.69 11.73
C GLN A 52 -18.20 38.07 11.17
N PRO A 53 -18.83 37.11 11.88
CA PRO A 53 -20.21 36.75 11.60
C PRO A 53 -21.12 37.89 12.08
N ASP A 54 -21.61 38.66 11.11
CA ASP A 54 -22.69 39.61 11.31
C ASP A 54 -24.02 38.88 11.59
N SER A 55 -24.76 39.49 12.51
CA SER A 55 -26.22 39.49 12.58
C SER A 55 -26.93 38.24 13.10
N ALA A 56 -26.96 38.13 14.43
CA ALA A 56 -28.06 37.49 15.13
C ALA A 56 -29.31 38.37 14.98
N GLY A 57 -30.25 37.94 14.13
CA GLY A 57 -31.58 38.52 14.05
C GLY A 57 -32.32 38.34 15.37
N HIS A 58 -32.38 39.40 16.18
CA HIS A 58 -33.27 39.48 17.33
C HIS A 58 -34.72 39.59 16.83
N ARG A 59 -35.46 38.49 16.98
CA ARG A 59 -36.91 38.49 16.79
C ARG A 59 -37.54 39.12 18.03
N GLU A 60 -37.78 40.42 17.99
CA GLU A 60 -38.63 41.10 18.96
C GLU A 60 -40.03 40.46 18.88
N SER A 61 -40.47 39.89 20.00
CA SER A 61 -41.85 39.45 20.17
C SER A 61 -42.65 40.63 20.71
N PRO A 62 -43.84 40.95 20.16
CA PRO A 62 -44.66 42.05 20.66
C PRO A 62 -45.20 41.74 22.07
N PRO A 63 -45.41 42.77 22.92
CA PRO A 63 -46.05 42.58 24.21
C PRO A 63 -47.52 42.20 24.01
N MET A 64 -47.89 41.05 24.56
CA MET A 64 -49.28 40.61 24.64
C MET A 64 -49.93 41.31 25.83
N GLU A 65 -50.79 42.31 25.58
CA GLU A 65 -51.69 42.87 26.59
C GLU A 65 -52.68 41.78 27.01
N VAL A 66 -52.46 41.21 28.20
CA VAL A 66 -53.42 40.32 28.85
C VAL A 66 -54.27 41.18 29.76
N GLU A 67 -55.51 41.38 29.33
CA GLU A 67 -56.61 41.98 30.05
C GLU A 67 -56.78 41.28 31.41
N GLU A 68 -56.52 42.02 32.49
CA GLU A 68 -56.73 41.59 33.87
C GLU A 68 -58.23 41.41 34.13
N LYS A 69 -58.72 40.17 34.06
CA LYS A 69 -60.05 39.81 34.57
C LYS A 69 -59.93 38.78 35.67
N GLY A 70 -59.91 39.30 36.89
CA GLY A 70 -59.85 38.54 38.12
C GLY A 70 -60.87 37.40 38.18
N ARG A 71 -60.37 36.20 38.49
CA ARG A 71 -61.12 35.15 39.16
C ARG A 71 -60.20 34.54 40.22
N ARG A 72 -60.54 34.81 41.49
CA ARG A 72 -59.94 34.12 42.65
C ARG A 72 -60.32 32.64 42.57
N SER A 73 -59.33 31.76 42.62
CA SER A 73 -59.52 30.33 42.84
C SER A 73 -59.06 29.97 44.26
N PRO A 74 -59.95 29.39 45.10
CA PRO A 74 -59.58 28.89 46.42
C PRO A 74 -59.22 27.40 46.30
N HIS A 75 -57.94 27.11 46.02
CA HIS A 75 -57.36 25.83 46.39
C HIS A 75 -55.84 25.91 46.40
N GLU A 76 -55.33 26.22 47.59
CA GLU A 76 -54.06 25.71 48.08
C GLU A 76 -54.01 24.19 47.85
N ARG A 77 -53.18 23.76 46.92
CA ARG A 77 -52.63 22.40 46.92
C ARG A 77 -51.15 22.61 46.65
N GLY A 78 -50.40 22.62 47.75
CA GLY A 78 -49.02 23.10 47.80
C GLY A 78 -48.20 22.60 46.63
N ASP A 79 -47.48 23.53 45.99
CA ASP A 79 -46.39 23.16 45.10
C ASP A 79 -45.55 22.12 45.83
N PRO A 80 -45.34 20.93 45.25
CA PRO A 80 -44.40 19.99 45.83
C PRO A 80 -43.04 20.69 45.79
N CYS A 81 -42.64 21.27 46.91
CA CYS A 81 -41.28 21.76 47.11
C CYS A 81 -40.38 20.58 46.81
N VAL A 82 -39.77 20.59 45.62
CA VAL A 82 -38.77 19.60 45.25
C VAL A 82 -37.74 19.64 46.36
N PRO A 83 -37.51 18.54 47.08
CA PRO A 83 -36.60 18.55 48.21
C PRO A 83 -35.25 19.08 47.75
N GLU A 84 -34.65 20.02 48.48
CA GLU A 84 -33.32 20.57 48.17
C GLU A 84 -32.27 19.45 47.96
N SER A 85 -32.46 18.32 48.67
CA SER A 85 -31.69 17.08 48.54
C SER A 85 -31.79 16.37 47.17
N PHE A 86 -32.79 16.70 46.34
CA PHE A 86 -32.90 16.20 44.96
C PHE A 86 -31.84 16.86 44.07
N PHE A 87 -31.67 18.18 44.16
CA PHE A 87 -30.69 18.90 43.36
C PHE A 87 -29.26 18.51 43.74
N ASP A 88 -29.00 18.26 45.03
CA ASP A 88 -27.70 17.75 45.48
C ASP A 88 -27.36 16.39 44.88
N ARG A 89 -28.33 15.46 44.89
CA ARG A 89 -28.16 14.11 44.31
C ARG A 89 -27.94 14.17 42.80
N VAL A 90 -28.72 14.96 42.08
CA VAL A 90 -28.55 15.16 40.64
C VAL A 90 -27.18 15.78 40.33
N THR A 91 -26.79 16.82 41.09
CA THR A 91 -25.49 17.48 40.92
C THR A 91 -24.32 16.53 41.21
N GLN A 92 -24.42 15.70 42.25
CA GLN A 92 -23.40 14.71 42.57
C GLN A 92 -23.31 13.62 41.49
N GLY A 93 -24.44 13.17 40.96
CA GLY A 93 -24.49 12.22 39.84
C GLY A 93 -23.80 12.78 38.60
N LEU A 94 -24.16 14.00 38.18
CA LEU A 94 -23.55 14.67 37.03
C LEU A 94 -22.04 14.88 37.22
N ARG A 95 -21.58 15.18 38.44
CA ARG A 95 -20.14 15.27 38.73
C ARG A 95 -19.43 13.93 38.50
N GLY A 96 -20.01 12.84 39.02
CA GLY A 96 -19.46 11.50 38.83
C GLY A 96 -19.42 11.09 37.36
N ASP A 97 -20.48 11.37 36.61
CA ASP A 97 -20.55 11.08 35.17
C ASP A 97 -19.49 11.86 34.37
N LEU A 98 -19.28 13.13 34.72
CA LEU A 98 -18.26 13.98 34.09
C LEU A 98 -16.84 13.51 34.40
N GLU A 99 -16.57 13.12 35.64
CA GLU A 99 -15.28 12.55 36.04
C GLU A 99 -15.01 11.23 35.31
N HIS A 100 -16.01 10.35 35.25
CA HIS A 100 -15.90 9.08 34.53
C HIS A 100 -15.64 9.28 33.02
N GLU A 101 -16.40 10.17 32.38
CA GLU A 101 -16.21 10.46 30.95
C GLU A 101 -14.87 11.15 30.69
N ARG A 102 -14.39 12.01 31.60
CA ARG A 102 -13.04 12.59 31.52
C ARG A 102 -11.97 11.49 31.56
N ASP A 103 -12.05 10.57 32.51
CA ASP A 103 -11.08 9.48 32.64
C ASP A 103 -11.10 8.56 31.41
N ARG A 104 -12.30 8.23 30.92
CA ARG A 104 -12.47 7.46 29.68
C ARG A 104 -11.82 8.15 28.48
N ARG A 105 -11.99 9.46 28.34
CA ARG A 105 -11.37 10.25 27.26
C ARG A 105 -9.85 10.29 27.37
N LEU A 106 -9.30 10.41 28.58
CA LEU A 106 -7.85 10.36 28.79
C LEU A 106 -7.28 9.01 28.38
N GLN A 107 -7.90 7.90 28.83
CA GLN A 107 -7.47 6.55 28.44
C GLN A 107 -7.55 6.32 26.93
N LEU A 108 -8.60 6.83 26.28
CA LEU A 108 -8.73 6.76 24.82
C LEU A 108 -7.64 7.58 24.12
N ALA A 109 -7.37 8.80 24.59
CA ALA A 109 -6.32 9.65 24.04
C ALA A 109 -4.94 8.98 24.15
N ASP A 110 -4.63 8.36 25.29
CA ASP A 110 -3.40 7.61 25.50
C ASP A 110 -3.29 6.41 24.55
N THR A 111 -4.38 5.66 24.38
CA THR A 111 -4.43 4.50 23.48
C THR A 111 -4.23 4.90 22.02
N VAL A 112 -4.89 5.98 21.58
CA VAL A 112 -4.72 6.53 20.22
C VAL A 112 -3.30 7.04 20.01
N SER A 113 -2.73 7.73 20.99
CA SER A 113 -1.34 8.21 20.95
C SER A 113 -0.36 7.05 20.81
N LYS A 114 -0.54 5.98 21.59
CA LYS A 114 0.27 4.76 21.52
C LYS A 114 0.20 4.10 20.15
N HIS A 115 -1.01 3.87 19.62
CA HIS A 115 -1.17 3.24 18.30
C HIS A 115 -0.61 4.11 17.17
N ARG A 116 -0.75 5.44 17.27
CA ARG A 116 -0.14 6.35 16.31
C ARG A 116 1.39 6.26 16.33
N ALA A 117 2.00 6.16 17.51
CA ALA A 117 3.43 5.97 17.63
C ALA A 117 3.88 4.61 17.07
N GLU A 118 3.20 3.52 17.43
CA GLU A 118 3.45 2.17 16.90
C GLU A 118 3.38 2.15 15.37
N TYR A 119 2.36 2.78 14.80
CA TYR A 119 2.21 2.89 13.35
C TYR A 119 3.37 3.68 12.71
N ALA A 120 3.78 4.81 13.29
CA ALA A 120 4.89 5.59 12.80
C ALA A 120 6.22 4.80 12.83
N PHE A 121 6.46 4.02 13.88
CA PHE A 121 7.63 3.13 13.95
C PHE A 121 7.59 2.05 12.89
N ALA A 122 6.44 1.37 12.72
CA ALA A 122 6.26 0.36 11.69
C ALA A 122 6.48 0.92 10.27
N GLN A 123 6.03 2.16 10.01
CA GLN A 123 6.31 2.84 8.74
C GLN A 123 7.81 3.06 8.53
N LEU A 124 8.54 3.57 9.54
CA LEU A 124 9.98 3.79 9.44
C LEU A 124 10.77 2.49 9.21
N GLU A 125 10.38 1.40 9.87
CA GLU A 125 10.99 0.09 9.65
C GLU A 125 10.76 -0.40 8.22
N ASN A 126 9.55 -0.24 7.69
CA ASN A 126 9.22 -0.61 6.32
C ASN A 126 10.04 0.23 5.31
N GLU A 127 10.13 1.54 5.50
CA GLU A 127 10.94 2.43 4.64
C GLU A 127 12.43 2.04 4.65
N ARG A 128 12.98 1.71 5.82
CA ARG A 128 14.35 1.21 5.94
C ARG A 128 14.53 -0.12 5.21
N ALA A 129 13.61 -1.08 5.39
CA ALA A 129 13.66 -2.37 4.72
C ALA A 129 13.58 -2.23 3.19
N LEU A 130 12.67 -1.39 2.69
CA LEU A 130 12.55 -1.10 1.25
C LEU A 130 13.82 -0.45 0.68
N THR A 131 14.45 0.44 1.46
CA THR A 131 15.71 1.07 1.06
C THR A 131 16.84 0.02 0.99
N SER A 132 16.94 -0.85 2.01
CA SER A 132 17.91 -1.96 2.03
C SER A 132 17.76 -2.86 0.81
N LEU A 133 16.53 -3.30 0.53
CA LEU A 133 16.23 -4.14 -0.64
C LEU A 133 16.57 -3.46 -1.96
N ARG A 134 16.32 -2.15 -2.07
CA ARG A 134 16.67 -1.37 -3.26
C ARG A 134 18.18 -1.33 -3.48
N ASP A 135 18.96 -1.20 -2.42
CA ASP A 135 20.41 -1.15 -2.53
C ASP A 135 21.01 -2.54 -2.83
N GLU A 136 20.51 -3.59 -2.20
CA GLU A 136 20.85 -4.98 -2.56
C GLU A 136 20.54 -5.28 -4.03
N LEU A 137 19.37 -4.83 -4.53
CA LEU A 137 18.99 -5.01 -5.93
C LEU A 137 19.96 -4.30 -6.89
N LYS A 138 20.46 -3.11 -6.53
CA LYS A 138 21.47 -2.41 -7.34
C LYS A 138 22.77 -3.21 -7.40
N VAL A 139 23.24 -3.75 -6.27
CA VAL A 139 24.45 -4.58 -6.22
C VAL A 139 24.27 -5.84 -7.06
N ALA A 140 23.18 -6.59 -6.85
CA ALA A 140 22.89 -7.80 -7.60
C ALA A 140 22.83 -7.54 -9.11
N ARG A 141 22.31 -6.39 -9.54
CA ARG A 141 22.27 -6.03 -10.95
C ARG A 141 23.66 -5.80 -11.54
N VAL A 142 24.55 -5.12 -10.81
CA VAL A 142 25.95 -4.95 -11.22
C VAL A 142 26.65 -6.30 -11.33
N ASP A 143 26.42 -7.21 -10.39
CA ASP A 143 27.03 -8.55 -10.40
C ASP A 143 26.50 -9.42 -11.55
N ILE A 144 25.23 -9.32 -11.90
CA ILE A 144 24.65 -9.97 -13.08
C ILE A 144 25.32 -9.45 -14.35
N ASP A 145 25.48 -8.13 -14.49
CA ASP A 145 26.09 -7.54 -15.67
C ASP A 145 27.57 -7.90 -15.79
N ARG A 146 28.30 -7.99 -14.66
CA ARG A 146 29.67 -8.52 -14.62
C ARG A 146 29.72 -9.98 -15.10
N SER A 147 28.85 -10.83 -14.54
CA SER A 147 28.79 -12.25 -14.88
C SER A 147 28.46 -12.46 -16.37
N ARG A 148 27.56 -11.64 -16.92
CA ARG A 148 27.25 -11.64 -18.36
C ARG A 148 28.45 -11.28 -19.22
N ALA A 149 29.24 -10.30 -18.82
CA ALA A 149 30.46 -9.93 -19.53
C ALA A 149 31.48 -11.09 -19.56
N GLU A 150 31.64 -11.78 -18.43
CA GLU A 150 32.51 -12.96 -18.32
C GLU A 150 32.03 -14.12 -19.21
N ILE A 151 30.73 -14.43 -19.19
CA ILE A 151 30.13 -15.45 -20.07
C ILE A 151 30.38 -15.11 -21.54
N ASN A 152 30.19 -13.86 -21.95
CA ASN A 152 30.44 -13.44 -23.33
C ASN A 152 31.91 -13.58 -23.73
N ALA A 153 32.84 -13.27 -22.83
CA ALA A 153 34.27 -13.46 -23.06
C ALA A 153 34.63 -14.95 -23.23
N LEU A 154 34.10 -15.81 -22.37
CA LEU A 154 34.28 -17.27 -22.46
C LEU A 154 33.69 -17.83 -23.75
N GLN A 155 32.50 -17.38 -24.15
CA GLN A 155 31.87 -17.79 -25.41
C GLN A 155 32.77 -17.46 -26.61
N THR A 156 33.36 -16.25 -26.61
CA THR A 156 34.30 -15.84 -27.66
C THR A 156 35.55 -16.73 -27.70
N LEU A 157 36.09 -17.11 -26.54
CA LEU A 157 37.23 -18.03 -26.44
C LEU A 157 36.89 -19.43 -26.97
N VAL A 158 35.72 -19.96 -26.61
CA VAL A 158 35.22 -21.24 -27.11
C VAL A 158 35.09 -21.22 -28.62
N ASP A 159 34.54 -20.14 -29.18
CA ASP A 159 34.40 -19.98 -30.64
C ASP A 159 35.77 -19.95 -31.34
N ILE A 160 36.74 -19.23 -30.77
CA ILE A 160 38.12 -19.21 -31.28
C ILE A 160 38.72 -20.61 -31.26
N HIS A 161 38.59 -21.32 -30.14
CA HIS A 161 39.12 -22.67 -30.00
C HIS A 161 38.45 -23.65 -30.97
N HIS A 162 37.13 -23.56 -31.14
CA HIS A 162 36.37 -24.37 -32.09
C HIS A 162 36.85 -24.16 -33.52
N ARG A 163 37.05 -22.90 -33.95
CA ARG A 163 37.59 -22.59 -35.28
C ARG A 163 38.99 -23.15 -35.49
N LYS A 164 39.87 -23.03 -34.48
CA LYS A 164 41.23 -23.59 -34.52
C LYS A 164 41.21 -25.11 -34.63
N HIS A 165 40.41 -25.78 -33.80
CA HIS A 165 40.25 -27.22 -33.83
C HIS A 165 39.73 -27.69 -35.19
N LYS A 166 38.70 -27.04 -35.72
CA LYS A 166 38.16 -27.32 -37.07
C LYS A 166 39.24 -27.21 -38.15
N ALA A 167 40.00 -26.13 -38.17
CA ALA A 167 41.08 -25.94 -39.13
C ALA A 167 42.17 -27.02 -39.04
N LEU A 168 42.53 -27.44 -37.82
CA LEU A 168 43.48 -28.53 -37.58
C LEU A 168 42.94 -29.87 -38.13
N CYS A 169 41.68 -30.20 -37.85
CA CYS A 169 41.04 -31.40 -38.39
C CYS A 169 41.06 -31.41 -39.92
N GLU A 170 40.65 -30.31 -40.56
CA GLU A 170 40.66 -30.19 -42.02
C GLU A 170 42.08 -30.37 -42.61
N MET A 171 43.11 -29.82 -41.98
CA MET A 171 44.50 -30.01 -42.42
C MET A 171 44.93 -31.49 -42.32
N LEU A 172 44.60 -32.17 -41.21
CA LEU A 172 44.97 -33.56 -40.99
C LEU A 172 44.23 -34.51 -41.95
N GLU A 173 42.97 -34.21 -42.27
CA GLU A 173 42.20 -34.93 -43.30
C GLU A 173 42.85 -34.77 -44.68
N ARG A 174 43.23 -33.55 -45.07
CA ARG A 174 43.92 -33.29 -46.37
C ARG A 174 45.25 -34.01 -46.48
N LYS A 175 45.98 -34.16 -45.37
CA LYS A 175 47.24 -34.90 -45.32
C LYS A 175 47.06 -36.43 -45.24
N GLY A 176 45.82 -36.93 -45.21
CA GLY A 176 45.52 -38.36 -45.11
C GLY A 176 45.83 -38.99 -43.75
N VAL A 177 46.17 -38.17 -42.75
CA VAL A 177 46.51 -38.62 -41.38
C VAL A 177 45.25 -39.10 -40.66
N LEU A 178 44.13 -38.42 -40.89
CA LEU A 178 42.82 -38.87 -40.38
C LEU A 178 42.13 -39.68 -41.47
N HIS A 179 41.97 -40.98 -41.23
CA HIS A 179 41.15 -41.82 -42.09
C HIS A 179 39.68 -41.51 -41.82
N ARG A 180 38.98 -41.01 -42.83
CA ARG A 180 37.52 -40.83 -42.80
C ARG A 180 36.90 -42.22 -42.60
N LYS A 181 36.46 -42.54 -41.38
CA LYS A 181 35.66 -43.75 -41.15
C LYS A 181 34.44 -43.62 -42.07
N LYS A 182 34.41 -44.40 -43.15
CA LYS A 182 33.20 -44.53 -43.98
C LYS A 182 32.10 -44.99 -43.04
N GLN A 183 31.02 -44.21 -42.91
CA GLN A 183 29.80 -44.73 -42.31
C GLN A 183 29.42 -45.95 -43.15
N ARG A 184 29.48 -47.13 -42.54
CA ARG A 184 28.85 -48.32 -43.13
C ARG A 184 27.35 -48.04 -43.13
N THR A 185 26.83 -47.68 -44.30
CA THR A 185 25.40 -47.77 -44.59
C THR A 185 25.09 -49.25 -44.75
N ASP A 186 24.96 -49.95 -43.62
CA ASP A 186 24.38 -51.29 -43.63
C ASP A 186 22.88 -51.11 -43.80
N GLY A 187 22.45 -51.00 -45.06
CA GLY A 187 21.06 -51.11 -45.44
C GLY A 187 20.56 -52.47 -45.00
N THR A 188 19.72 -52.49 -43.97
CA THR A 188 18.96 -53.69 -43.60
C THR A 188 17.59 -53.53 -44.23
N ALA A 189 17.36 -54.35 -45.26
CA ALA A 189 16.06 -54.60 -45.87
C ALA A 189 15.20 -55.46 -44.94
#